data_AF-A0A7Y2K6J4-F1
#
_entry.id   AF-A0A7Y2K6J4-F1
#
_cell.length_a   1.000
_cell.length_b   1.000
_cell.length_c   1.000
_cell.angle_alpha   90.00
_cell.angle_beta   90.00
_cell.angle_gamma   90.00
#
_symmetry.space_group_name_H-M   'P 1'
#
loop_
_entity.id
_entity.type
_entity.pdbx_description
1 polymer ?
#
loop_
_entity_poly.entity_id
_entity_poly.type
_entity_poly.pdbx_seq_one_letter_code
_entity_poly.pdbx_strand_id
1 'polypeptide(L)'
;AVISTFLGGVALMILGANYPGLIIAPFDHGIEMNPSHPYSYIRALYNLFVCAFVAVGITVTTAYQDKFVDWIKLKENHKTIMYILAAAAAIIFVLLVFSSSFLELHTESYPEIIVMLLFALVLSYLVALTVTYFVHYDAEAQTTGLTAWSIAKAKEIFKGRKVNEREGEVIKVNWKIKPGDEETINFSKNDMEKMLAEIGDLVYICDARKRFGGLKSVHAVYGETHDEDGIVYISDEHKKQAQFVEDRMLIAEKEM
;
A
#
# COMPACT_ATOMS: atom_id res chain seq x y z
N ALA A 1 -0.83 8.15 -11.59
CA ALA A 1 0.05 7.03 -12.00
C ALA A 1 -0.62 5.65 -11.89
N VAL A 2 -1.08 5.21 -10.71
CA VAL A 2 -1.59 3.83 -10.49
C VAL A 2 -2.79 3.48 -11.39
N ILE A 3 -3.84 4.30 -11.40
CA ILE A 3 -5.05 4.07 -12.21
C ILE A 3 -4.71 3.97 -13.71
N SER A 4 -3.85 4.88 -14.17
CA SER A 4 -3.43 4.96 -15.57
C SER A 4 -2.57 3.75 -15.99
N THR A 5 -1.70 3.29 -15.09
CA THR A 5 -0.91 2.06 -15.28
C THR A 5 -1.80 0.83 -15.35
N PHE A 6 -2.80 0.75 -14.46
CA PHE A 6 -3.75 -0.34 -14.42
C PHE A 6 -4.56 -0.42 -15.72
N LEU A 7 -5.25 0.67 -16.11
CA LEU A 7 -6.09 0.67 -17.31
C LEU A 7 -5.29 0.51 -18.61
N GLY A 8 -4.15 1.19 -18.73
CA GLY A 8 -3.27 1.05 -19.91
C GLY A 8 -2.64 -0.34 -20.01
N GLY A 9 -2.18 -0.89 -18.88
CA GLY A 9 -1.63 -2.25 -18.82
C GLY A 9 -2.67 -3.30 -19.17
N VAL A 10 -3.87 -3.24 -18.57
CA VAL A 10 -4.98 -4.16 -18.86
C VAL A 10 -5.37 -4.12 -20.34
N ALA A 11 -5.42 -2.94 -20.97
CA ALA A 11 -5.73 -2.84 -22.39
C ALA A 11 -4.70 -3.60 -23.26
N LEU A 12 -3.40 -3.43 -23.00
CA LEU A 12 -2.31 -4.14 -23.70
C LEU A 12 -2.31 -5.64 -23.40
N MET A 13 -2.66 -6.06 -22.17
CA MET A 13 -2.79 -7.46 -21.80
C MET A 13 -3.93 -8.15 -22.55
N ILE A 14 -5.07 -7.48 -22.71
CA ILE A 14 -6.22 -8.01 -23.46
C ILE A 14 -5.87 -8.15 -24.94
N LEU A 15 -5.19 -7.16 -25.51
CA LEU A 15 -4.69 -7.27 -26.89
C LEU A 15 -3.75 -8.47 -27.05
N GLY A 16 -2.78 -8.64 -26.14
CA GLY A 16 -1.87 -9.80 -26.18
C GLY A 16 -2.59 -11.15 -26.00
N ALA A 17 -3.68 -11.18 -25.23
CA ALA A 17 -4.51 -12.36 -25.05
C ALA A 17 -5.29 -12.75 -26.31
N ASN A 18 -5.82 -11.76 -27.04
CA ASN A 18 -6.61 -11.95 -28.25
C ASN A 18 -5.73 -12.25 -29.47
N TYR A 19 -4.51 -11.70 -29.52
CA TYR A 19 -3.58 -11.85 -30.66
C TYR A 19 -2.19 -12.36 -30.22
N PRO A 20 -2.10 -13.55 -29.59
CA PRO A 20 -0.85 -14.05 -29.02
C PRO A 20 0.24 -14.30 -30.08
N GLY A 21 -0.14 -14.76 -31.27
CA GLY A 21 0.80 -15.09 -32.36
C GLY A 21 1.54 -13.89 -32.96
N LEU A 22 1.05 -12.66 -32.76
CA LEU A 22 1.69 -11.45 -33.29
C LEU A 22 2.26 -10.56 -32.19
N ILE A 23 1.60 -10.49 -31.03
CA ILE A 23 2.00 -9.61 -29.94
C ILE A 23 2.94 -10.31 -28.94
N ILE A 24 2.69 -11.59 -28.64
CA ILE A 24 3.45 -12.35 -27.64
C ILE A 24 4.61 -13.12 -28.30
N ALA A 25 4.43 -13.60 -29.54
CA ALA A 25 5.45 -14.34 -30.29
C ALA A 25 6.84 -13.66 -30.35
N PRO A 26 6.99 -12.33 -30.45
CA PRO A 26 8.31 -11.71 -30.39
C PRO A 26 9.10 -11.99 -29.09
N PHE A 27 8.41 -12.39 -28.02
CA PHE A 27 8.97 -12.75 -26.72
C PHE A 27 9.09 -14.27 -26.52
N ASP A 28 8.68 -15.09 -27.48
CA ASP A 28 8.56 -16.54 -27.29
C ASP A 28 9.89 -17.29 -27.28
N HIS A 29 11.00 -16.64 -27.68
CA HIS A 29 12.36 -17.20 -27.72
C HIS A 29 12.41 -18.62 -28.34
N GLY A 30 11.57 -18.89 -29.33
CA GLY A 30 11.52 -20.18 -30.03
C GLY A 30 10.63 -21.25 -29.37
N ILE A 31 9.80 -20.88 -28.40
CA ILE A 31 8.76 -21.77 -27.85
C ILE A 31 7.62 -21.86 -28.87
N GLU A 32 7.20 -23.07 -29.23
CA GLU A 32 6.06 -23.26 -30.12
C GLU A 32 4.72 -22.95 -29.43
N MET A 33 3.82 -22.30 -30.16
CA MET A 33 2.49 -21.97 -29.65
C MET A 33 1.62 -23.22 -29.52
N ASN A 34 1.24 -23.58 -28.29
CA ASN A 34 0.21 -24.60 -28.07
C ASN A 34 -1.18 -24.03 -28.40
N PRO A 35 -1.96 -24.63 -29.32
CA PRO A 35 -3.30 -24.15 -29.68
C PRO A 35 -4.30 -24.12 -28.53
N SER A 36 -4.19 -25.03 -27.56
CA SER A 36 -5.10 -25.11 -26.41
C SER A 36 -4.73 -24.12 -25.30
N HIS A 37 -3.44 -23.82 -25.16
CA HIS A 37 -2.91 -22.90 -24.14
C HIS A 37 -1.78 -22.05 -24.73
N PRO A 38 -2.11 -21.02 -25.53
CA PRO A 38 -1.10 -20.24 -26.22
C PRO A 38 -0.22 -19.48 -25.22
N TYR A 39 1.08 -19.79 -25.24
CA TYR A 39 2.13 -19.06 -24.54
C TYR A 39 1.89 -18.80 -23.05
N SER A 40 1.40 -19.76 -22.25
CA SER A 40 1.05 -19.50 -20.83
C SER A 40 2.12 -18.76 -20.02
N TYR A 41 3.39 -19.20 -20.09
CA TYR A 41 4.49 -18.57 -19.37
C TYR A 41 4.94 -17.25 -20.01
N ILE A 42 5.09 -17.22 -21.33
CA ILE A 42 5.55 -16.03 -22.06
C ILE A 42 4.49 -14.92 -22.00
N ARG A 43 3.20 -15.26 -21.94
CA ARG A 43 2.10 -14.33 -21.69
C ARG A 43 2.21 -13.67 -20.33
N ALA A 44 2.58 -14.41 -19.28
CA ALA A 44 2.80 -13.81 -17.96
C ALA A 44 3.98 -12.82 -17.96
N LEU A 45 5.07 -13.16 -18.66
CA LEU A 45 6.21 -12.26 -18.86
C LEU A 45 5.81 -11.01 -19.65
N TYR A 46 5.06 -11.17 -20.75
CA TYR A 46 4.52 -10.07 -21.54
C TYR A 46 3.64 -9.15 -20.69
N ASN A 47 2.73 -9.70 -19.87
CA ASN A 47 1.86 -8.92 -18.98
C ASN A 47 2.68 -8.06 -18.00
N LEU A 48 3.73 -8.64 -17.39
CA LEU A 48 4.63 -7.90 -16.52
C LEU A 48 5.34 -6.77 -17.28
N PHE A 49 5.86 -7.07 -18.48
CA PHE A 49 6.57 -6.12 -19.32
C PHE A 49 5.67 -4.93 -19.71
N VAL A 50 4.45 -5.17 -20.21
CA VAL A 50 3.57 -4.06 -20.63
C VAL A 50 3.10 -3.21 -19.46
N CYS A 51 2.81 -3.82 -18.30
CA CYS A 51 2.49 -3.07 -17.09
C CYS A 51 3.66 -2.18 -16.65
N ALA A 52 4.88 -2.73 -16.62
CA ALA A 52 6.08 -1.96 -16.27
C ALA A 52 6.37 -0.85 -17.29
N PHE A 53 6.23 -1.14 -18.58
CA PHE A 53 6.43 -0.17 -19.66
C PHE A 53 5.46 1.02 -19.54
N VAL A 54 4.16 0.76 -19.36
CA VAL A 54 3.16 1.81 -19.17
C VAL A 54 3.44 2.58 -17.87
N ALA A 55 3.79 1.90 -16.78
CA ALA A 55 4.10 2.54 -15.50
C ALA A 55 5.27 3.54 -15.63
N VAL A 56 6.39 3.09 -16.22
CA VAL A 56 7.58 3.91 -16.43
C VAL A 56 7.27 5.05 -17.38
N GLY A 57 6.60 4.78 -18.50
CA GLY A 57 6.24 5.80 -19.48
C GLY A 57 5.38 6.92 -18.88
N ILE A 58 4.35 6.57 -18.11
CA ILE A 58 3.47 7.55 -17.46
C ILE A 58 4.24 8.33 -16.39
N THR A 59 5.08 7.65 -15.60
CA THR A 59 5.85 8.29 -14.53
C THR A 59 6.84 9.30 -15.09
N VAL A 60 7.61 8.93 -16.13
CA VAL A 60 8.56 9.84 -16.79
C VAL A 60 7.86 11.02 -17.45
N THR A 61 6.64 10.81 -17.96
CA THR A 61 5.88 11.88 -18.64
C THR A 61 4.99 12.72 -17.72
N THR A 62 4.91 12.40 -16.43
CA THR A 62 4.00 13.07 -15.47
C THR A 62 4.20 14.59 -15.43
N ALA A 63 5.45 15.07 -15.42
CA ALA A 63 5.73 16.51 -15.42
C ALA A 63 5.21 17.25 -16.68
N TYR A 64 5.13 16.57 -17.82
CA TYR A 64 4.53 17.15 -19.03
C TYR A 64 3.00 17.12 -18.97
N GLN A 65 2.43 16.08 -18.39
CA GLN A 65 0.99 15.95 -18.17
C GLN A 65 0.50 17.06 -17.24
N ASP A 66 1.21 17.35 -16.15
CA ASP A 66 0.90 18.44 -15.21
C ASP A 66 0.83 19.80 -15.91
N LYS A 67 1.87 20.14 -16.70
CA LYS A 67 1.91 21.38 -17.48
C LYS A 67 0.74 21.49 -18.47
N PHE A 68 0.39 20.38 -19.12
CA PHE A 68 -0.73 20.34 -20.05
C PHE A 68 -2.07 20.52 -19.34
N VAL A 69 -2.25 19.86 -18.20
CA VAL A 69 -3.43 19.96 -17.34
C VAL A 69 -3.60 21.39 -16.81
N ASP A 70 -2.52 22.03 -16.38
CA ASP A 70 -2.53 23.41 -15.92
C ASP A 70 -2.86 24.38 -17.05
N TRP A 71 -2.35 24.14 -18.27
CA TRP A 71 -2.76 24.89 -19.45
C TRP A 71 -4.25 24.72 -19.78
N ILE A 72 -4.82 23.52 -19.60
CA ILE A 72 -6.27 23.30 -19.77
C ILE A 72 -7.06 24.05 -18.70
N LYS A 73 -6.61 24.04 -17.44
CA LYS A 73 -7.27 24.73 -16.30
C LYS A 73 -7.39 26.24 -16.50
N LEU A 74 -6.55 26.86 -17.33
CA LEU A 74 -6.66 28.29 -17.68
C LEU A 74 -7.90 28.63 -18.52
N LYS A 75 -8.57 27.65 -19.13
CA LYS A 75 -9.75 27.86 -19.97
C LYS A 75 -11.03 27.79 -19.14
N GLU A 76 -12.02 28.63 -19.43
CA GLU A 76 -13.31 28.61 -18.71
C GLU A 76 -14.04 27.26 -18.83
N ASN A 77 -13.93 26.59 -19.98
CA ASN A 77 -14.57 25.30 -20.25
C ASN A 77 -13.73 24.07 -19.85
N HIS A 78 -12.74 24.24 -18.97
CA HIS A 78 -11.78 23.18 -18.63
C HIS A 78 -12.44 21.88 -18.14
N LYS A 79 -13.50 21.96 -17.33
CA LYS A 79 -14.24 20.77 -16.83
C LYS A 79 -14.86 19.98 -17.99
N THR A 80 -15.54 20.67 -18.90
CA THR A 80 -16.20 20.05 -20.05
C THR A 80 -15.19 19.35 -20.96
N ILE A 81 -14.05 19.98 -21.21
CA ILE A 81 -12.96 19.38 -22.00
C ILE A 81 -12.48 18.08 -21.33
N MET A 82 -12.23 18.09 -20.02
CA MET A 82 -11.73 16.91 -19.32
C MET A 82 -12.75 15.77 -19.25
N TYR A 83 -14.04 16.07 -19.12
CA TYR A 83 -15.09 15.06 -19.22
C TYR A 83 -15.19 14.44 -20.61
N ILE A 84 -15.03 15.24 -21.68
CA ILE A 84 -14.99 14.73 -23.06
C ILE A 84 -13.79 13.79 -23.25
N LEU A 85 -12.60 14.18 -22.75
CA LEU A 85 -11.41 13.33 -22.82
C LEU A 85 -11.59 12.02 -22.03
N ALA A 86 -12.22 12.08 -20.85
CA ALA A 86 -12.53 10.89 -20.06
C ALA A 86 -13.53 9.97 -20.77
N ALA A 87 -14.58 10.54 -21.39
CA ALA A 87 -15.55 9.78 -22.18
C ALA A 87 -14.90 9.13 -23.40
N ALA A 88 -14.03 9.85 -24.11
CA ALA A 88 -13.27 9.32 -25.23
C ALA A 88 -12.35 8.15 -24.79
N ALA A 89 -11.66 8.29 -23.65
CA ALA A 89 -10.87 7.20 -23.07
C ALA A 89 -11.74 5.97 -22.75
N ALA A 90 -12.92 6.16 -22.14
CA ALA A 90 -13.83 5.06 -21.84
C ALA A 90 -14.31 4.35 -23.12
N ILE A 91 -14.65 5.10 -24.16
CA ILE A 91 -15.05 4.55 -25.47
C ILE A 91 -13.91 3.74 -26.09
N ILE A 92 -12.68 4.29 -26.12
CA ILE A 92 -11.50 3.58 -26.64
C ILE A 92 -11.26 2.29 -25.85
N PHE A 93 -11.37 2.33 -24.52
CA PHE A 93 -11.21 1.14 -23.69
C PHE A 93 -12.25 0.07 -24.04
N VAL A 94 -13.53 0.43 -24.15
CA VAL A 94 -14.60 -0.51 -24.55
C VAL A 94 -14.32 -1.10 -25.93
N LEU A 95 -13.90 -0.27 -26.91
CA LEU A 95 -13.53 -0.76 -28.24
C LEU A 95 -12.35 -1.73 -28.23
N LEU A 96 -11.34 -1.51 -27.37
CA LEU A 96 -10.21 -2.42 -27.23
C LEU A 96 -10.60 -3.74 -26.55
N VAL A 97 -11.40 -3.67 -25.48
CA VAL A 97 -11.85 -4.86 -24.73
C VAL A 97 -12.75 -5.75 -25.60
N PHE A 98 -13.71 -5.15 -26.30
CA PHE A 98 -14.67 -5.86 -27.15
C PHE A 98 -14.24 -5.86 -28.62
N SER A 99 -12.95 -5.68 -28.89
CA SER A 99 -12.39 -5.62 -30.24
C SER A 99 -12.76 -6.85 -31.07
N SER A 100 -12.74 -8.05 -30.48
CA SER A 100 -13.12 -9.31 -31.12
C SER A 100 -14.61 -9.42 -31.47
N SER A 101 -15.47 -8.57 -30.90
CA SER A 101 -16.93 -8.61 -31.10
C SER A 101 -17.46 -7.46 -31.93
N PHE A 102 -16.77 -6.31 -31.92
CA PHE A 102 -17.22 -5.09 -32.58
C PHE A 102 -16.61 -4.91 -33.97
N LEU A 103 -15.49 -5.56 -34.23
CA LEU A 103 -14.63 -5.26 -35.36
C LEU A 103 -14.17 -6.62 -35.89
N GLU A 104 -14.74 -7.07 -37.02
CA GLU A 104 -14.30 -8.26 -37.75
C GLU A 104 -12.95 -7.93 -38.41
N LEU A 105 -11.91 -7.73 -37.60
CA LEU A 105 -10.55 -7.55 -38.07
C LEU A 105 -10.05 -8.87 -38.62
N HIS A 106 -9.47 -8.84 -39.80
CA HIS A 106 -8.78 -10.00 -40.34
C HIS A 106 -7.56 -10.24 -39.44
N THR A 107 -7.64 -11.26 -38.58
CA THR A 107 -6.69 -11.65 -37.51
C THR A 107 -5.22 -11.84 -37.94
N GLU A 108 -4.91 -11.67 -39.22
CA GLU A 108 -3.59 -11.84 -39.84
C GLU A 108 -2.98 -10.50 -40.34
N SER A 109 -3.71 -9.39 -40.24
CA SER A 109 -3.25 -8.10 -40.78
C SER A 109 -2.42 -7.32 -39.76
N TYR A 110 -1.09 -7.26 -39.97
CA TYR A 110 -0.17 -6.36 -39.25
C TYR A 110 -0.65 -4.91 -39.05
N PRO A 111 -1.24 -4.20 -40.04
CA PRO A 111 -1.63 -2.79 -39.85
C PRO A 111 -2.71 -2.60 -38.78
N GLU A 112 -3.62 -3.55 -38.66
CA GLU A 112 -4.76 -3.52 -37.76
C GLU A 112 -4.33 -3.59 -36.28
N ILE A 113 -3.39 -4.49 -35.98
CA ILE A 113 -2.80 -4.61 -34.64
C ILE A 113 -2.01 -3.37 -34.27
N ILE A 114 -1.28 -2.77 -35.23
CA ILE A 114 -0.55 -1.52 -34.99
C ILE A 114 -1.52 -0.40 -34.59
N VAL A 115 -2.67 -0.29 -35.26
CA VAL A 115 -3.71 0.69 -34.91
C VAL A 115 -4.25 0.43 -33.50
N MET A 116 -4.48 -0.82 -33.11
CA MET A 116 -4.92 -1.16 -31.75
C MET A 116 -3.88 -0.83 -30.68
N LEU A 117 -2.60 -1.11 -30.95
CA LEU A 117 -1.51 -0.74 -30.05
C LEU A 117 -1.42 0.79 -29.89
N LEU A 118 -1.56 1.54 -30.98
CA LEU A 118 -1.62 3.00 -30.92
C LEU A 118 -2.82 3.47 -30.10
N PHE A 119 -3.99 2.87 -30.26
CA PHE A 119 -5.15 3.19 -29.42
C PHE A 119 -4.93 2.86 -27.94
N ALA A 120 -4.25 1.75 -27.61
CA ALA A 120 -3.90 1.43 -26.23
C ALA A 120 -2.92 2.46 -25.62
N LEU A 121 -1.95 2.94 -26.40
CA LEU A 121 -1.04 4.00 -25.98
C LEU A 121 -1.78 5.34 -25.80
N VAL A 122 -2.63 5.72 -26.76
CA VAL A 122 -3.47 6.93 -26.67
C VAL A 122 -4.39 6.85 -25.46
N LEU A 123 -5.04 5.70 -25.23
CA LEU A 123 -5.85 5.45 -24.05
C LEU A 123 -5.04 5.68 -22.77
N SER A 124 -3.86 5.08 -22.67
CA SER A 124 -3.01 5.21 -21.47
C SER A 124 -2.66 6.67 -21.18
N TYR A 125 -2.40 7.46 -22.22
CA TYR A 125 -2.12 8.89 -22.13
C TYR A 125 -3.36 9.70 -21.73
N LEU A 126 -4.52 9.44 -22.34
CA LEU A 126 -5.77 10.12 -21.99
C LEU A 126 -6.18 9.84 -20.54
N VAL A 127 -6.10 8.59 -20.10
CA VAL A 127 -6.37 8.21 -18.71
C VAL A 127 -5.37 8.89 -17.77
N ALA A 128 -4.09 8.99 -18.14
CA ALA A 128 -3.10 9.73 -17.37
C ALA A 128 -3.51 11.20 -17.19
N LEU A 129 -3.86 11.91 -18.27
CA LEU A 129 -4.33 13.30 -18.20
C LEU A 129 -5.58 13.46 -17.33
N THR A 130 -6.57 12.57 -17.51
CA THR A 130 -7.80 12.58 -16.72
C THR A 130 -7.50 12.38 -15.23
N VAL A 131 -6.66 11.39 -14.89
CA VAL A 131 -6.26 11.12 -13.50
C VAL A 131 -5.51 12.31 -12.91
N THR A 132 -4.55 12.88 -13.62
CA THR A 132 -3.79 14.06 -13.17
C THR A 132 -4.69 15.28 -12.93
N TYR A 133 -5.75 15.44 -13.72
CA TYR A 133 -6.70 16.53 -13.54
C TYR A 133 -7.64 16.34 -12.34
N PHE A 134 -8.19 15.14 -12.16
CA PHE A 134 -9.21 14.87 -11.13
C PHE A 134 -8.64 14.46 -9.78
N VAL A 135 -7.48 13.80 -9.76
CA VAL A 135 -6.84 13.33 -8.52
C VAL A 135 -5.87 14.40 -8.04
N HIS A 136 -6.20 15.03 -6.91
CA HIS A 136 -5.27 15.93 -6.24
C HIS A 136 -4.19 15.10 -5.53
N TYR A 137 -2.94 15.28 -5.96
CA TYR A 137 -1.79 14.65 -5.31
C TYR A 137 -1.04 15.70 -4.50
N ASP A 138 -1.05 15.52 -3.17
CA ASP A 138 -0.21 16.28 -2.24
C ASP A 138 1.01 15.43 -1.88
N ALA A 139 2.17 15.82 -2.40
CA ALA A 139 3.41 15.10 -2.17
C ALA A 139 3.82 15.10 -0.69
N GLU A 140 3.59 16.19 0.04
CA GLU A 140 4.02 16.31 1.43
C GLU A 140 3.15 15.44 2.33
N ALA A 141 1.83 15.55 2.20
CA ALA A 141 0.89 14.74 2.98
C ALA A 141 1.06 13.23 2.74
N GLN A 142 1.38 12.82 1.51
CA GLN A 142 1.50 11.40 1.13
C GLN A 142 2.89 10.80 1.39
N THR A 143 3.92 11.62 1.66
CA THR A 143 5.29 11.13 1.95
C THR A 143 5.71 11.32 3.40
N THR A 144 5.01 12.17 4.15
CA THR A 144 5.26 12.38 5.58
C THR A 144 5.02 11.10 6.36
N GLY A 145 6.05 10.66 7.08
CA GLY A 145 6.05 9.41 7.85
C GLY A 145 6.60 8.20 7.08
N LEU A 146 6.84 8.31 5.77
CA LEU A 146 7.38 7.23 4.94
C LEU A 146 8.89 7.34 4.69
N THR A 147 9.49 8.50 5.01
CA THR A 147 10.93 8.74 4.82
C THR A 147 11.66 8.80 6.15
N ALA A 148 12.95 8.45 6.16
CA ALA A 148 13.80 8.52 7.35
C ALA A 148 13.83 9.92 7.98
N TRP A 149 13.76 10.98 7.16
CA TRP A 149 13.68 12.38 7.62
C TRP A 149 12.39 12.71 8.38
N SER A 150 11.31 11.96 8.13
CA SER A 150 9.99 12.17 8.72
C SER A 150 9.63 11.13 9.79
N ILE A 151 10.62 10.36 10.28
CA ILE A 151 10.38 9.25 11.22
C ILE A 151 9.80 9.72 12.56
N ALA A 152 10.18 10.90 13.05
CA ALA A 152 9.59 11.48 14.25
C ALA A 152 8.08 11.71 14.07
N LYS A 153 7.67 12.14 12.88
CA LYS A 153 6.26 12.31 12.54
C LYS A 153 5.55 10.97 12.37
N ALA A 154 6.22 9.97 11.81
CA ALA A 154 5.71 8.60 11.74
C ALA A 154 5.39 8.05 13.15
N LYS A 155 6.30 8.24 14.12
CA LYS A 155 6.07 7.83 15.51
C LYS A 155 4.86 8.54 16.13
N GLU A 156 4.72 9.84 15.92
CA GLU A 156 3.54 10.59 16.39
C GLU A 156 2.24 10.10 15.76
N ILE A 157 2.25 9.81 14.45
CA ILE A 157 1.08 9.26 13.73
C ILE A 157 0.74 7.87 14.26
N PHE A 158 1.74 7.01 14.47
CA PHE A 158 1.55 5.67 15.00
C PHE A 158 0.99 5.70 16.43
N LYS A 159 1.53 6.58 17.28
CA LYS A 159 1.09 6.74 18.67
C LYS A 159 -0.23 7.51 18.79
N GLY A 160 -0.61 8.28 17.78
CA GLY A 160 -1.77 9.19 17.80
C GLY A 160 -1.62 10.44 18.68
N ARG A 161 -0.45 10.62 19.30
CA ARG A 161 -0.14 11.72 20.25
C ARG A 161 1.35 12.04 20.25
N LYS A 162 1.72 13.07 21.01
CA LYS A 162 3.14 13.45 21.16
C LYS A 162 3.95 12.31 21.79
N VAL A 163 5.09 12.02 21.20
CA VAL A 163 5.99 10.95 21.63
C VAL A 163 6.72 11.36 22.91
N ASN A 164 6.86 10.43 23.86
CA ASN A 164 7.66 10.59 25.06
C ASN A 164 9.03 9.93 24.84
N GLU A 165 9.98 10.69 24.31
CA GLU A 165 11.34 10.21 23.98
C GLU A 165 12.27 10.10 25.22
N ARG A 166 11.77 10.28 26.44
CA ARG A 166 12.61 10.12 27.65
C ARG A 166 12.97 8.64 27.80
N GLU A 167 14.23 8.30 27.98
CA GLU A 167 14.65 6.90 28.17
C GLU A 167 14.42 6.46 29.62
N GLY A 168 13.60 5.43 29.82
CA GLY A 168 13.28 4.89 31.15
C GLY A 168 14.02 3.61 31.48
N GLU A 169 13.93 3.16 32.73
CA GLU A 169 14.46 1.87 33.13
C GLU A 169 13.57 0.71 32.67
N VAL A 170 14.18 -0.41 32.27
CA VAL A 170 13.48 -1.67 32.01
C VAL A 170 13.28 -2.40 33.33
N ILE A 171 12.03 -2.63 33.73
CA ILE A 171 11.69 -3.21 35.03
C ILE A 171 11.17 -4.64 34.92
N LYS A 172 11.33 -5.41 36.00
CA LYS A 172 10.73 -6.75 36.14
C LYS A 172 9.55 -6.68 37.09
N VAL A 173 8.39 -7.12 36.61
CA VAL A 173 7.12 -7.03 37.34
C VAL A 173 6.45 -8.39 37.43
N ASN A 174 5.75 -8.62 38.53
CA ASN A 174 4.74 -9.68 38.62
C ASN A 174 3.45 -9.18 38.01
N TRP A 175 2.54 -10.06 37.64
CA TRP A 175 1.27 -9.65 37.02
C TRP A 175 0.07 -10.23 37.75
N LYS A 176 -1.04 -9.49 37.75
CA LYS A 176 -2.34 -9.93 38.25
C LYS A 176 -3.38 -9.68 37.18
N ILE A 177 -4.34 -10.59 37.07
CA ILE A 177 -5.49 -10.39 36.18
C ILE A 177 -6.49 -9.47 36.88
N LYS A 178 -6.84 -8.36 36.26
CA LYS A 178 -7.99 -7.55 36.64
C LYS A 178 -8.88 -7.29 35.42
N PRO A 179 -10.21 -7.26 35.60
CA PRO A 179 -11.10 -6.80 34.54
C PRO A 179 -10.78 -5.33 34.25
N GLY A 180 -10.48 -5.05 32.99
CA GLY A 180 -10.01 -3.75 32.52
C GLY A 180 -10.04 -3.71 30.99
N ASP A 181 -9.64 -2.59 30.42
CA ASP A 181 -9.58 -2.38 28.97
C ASP A 181 -8.61 -3.38 28.29
N GLU A 182 -8.92 -3.77 27.07
CA GLU A 182 -8.11 -4.70 26.26
C GLU A 182 -6.86 -4.04 25.67
N GLU A 183 -6.80 -2.71 25.65
CA GLU A 183 -5.64 -1.96 25.12
C GLU A 183 -4.72 -1.41 26.21
N THR A 184 -5.20 -1.32 27.47
CA THR A 184 -4.45 -0.66 28.55
C THR A 184 -3.93 -1.61 29.60
N ILE A 185 -2.74 -1.30 30.09
CA ILE A 185 -2.08 -2.01 31.17
C ILE A 185 -1.74 -1.01 32.27
N ASN A 186 -2.11 -1.34 33.50
CA ASN A 186 -1.93 -0.44 34.65
C ASN A 186 -0.69 -0.83 35.43
N PHE A 187 0.14 0.17 35.72
CA PHE A 187 1.39 0.04 36.49
C PHE A 187 1.29 0.83 37.81
N SER A 188 2.20 0.52 38.73
CA SER A 188 2.33 1.31 39.96
C SER A 188 2.87 2.71 39.67
N LYS A 189 2.55 3.68 40.52
CA LYS A 189 3.10 5.05 40.42
C LYS A 189 4.64 5.05 40.44
N ASN A 190 5.24 4.27 41.35
CA ASN A 190 6.69 4.18 41.48
C ASN A 190 7.33 3.49 40.28
N ASP A 191 6.66 2.50 39.70
CA ASP A 191 7.16 1.78 38.51
C ASP A 191 7.07 2.67 37.26
N MET A 192 5.98 3.43 37.09
CA MET A 192 5.89 4.41 36.01
C MET A 192 6.94 5.53 36.12
N GLU A 193 7.26 5.96 37.34
CA GLU A 193 8.32 6.96 37.57
C GLU A 193 9.70 6.42 37.17
N LYS A 194 10.05 5.17 37.52
CA LYS A 194 11.30 4.53 37.07
C LYS A 194 11.38 4.38 35.56
N MET A 195 10.26 4.06 34.91
CA MET A 195 10.17 3.93 33.45
C MET A 195 10.06 5.28 32.73
N LEU A 196 9.98 6.41 33.47
CA LEU A 196 9.67 7.74 32.95
C LEU A 196 8.47 7.74 31.99
N ALA A 197 7.50 6.87 32.27
CA ALA A 197 6.32 6.63 31.46
C ALA A 197 5.17 7.54 31.88
N GLU A 198 4.35 7.96 30.92
CA GLU A 198 3.13 8.73 31.16
C GLU A 198 1.90 7.95 30.70
N ILE A 199 0.74 8.27 31.26
CA ILE A 199 -0.53 7.65 30.89
C ILE A 199 -0.74 7.85 29.39
N GLY A 200 -0.93 6.75 28.65
CA GLY A 200 -1.10 6.66 27.21
C GLY A 200 0.19 6.50 26.38
N ASP A 201 1.34 6.31 27.02
CA ASP A 201 2.56 5.86 26.32
C ASP A 201 2.43 4.40 25.91
N LEU A 202 3.28 3.93 25.00
CA LEU A 202 3.30 2.52 24.60
C LEU A 202 4.25 1.71 25.49
N VAL A 203 3.77 0.55 25.91
CA VAL A 203 4.52 -0.42 26.69
C VAL A 203 4.66 -1.73 25.92
N TYR A 204 5.88 -2.24 25.90
CA TYR A 204 6.17 -3.60 25.50
C TYR A 204 6.33 -4.47 26.75
N ILE A 205 5.52 -5.52 26.85
CA ILE A 205 5.61 -6.47 27.95
C ILE A 205 5.91 -7.86 27.39
N CYS A 206 6.96 -8.50 27.91
CA CYS A 206 7.34 -9.85 27.53
C CYS A 206 7.67 -10.72 28.75
N ASP A 207 7.66 -12.03 28.57
CA ASP A 207 8.10 -12.96 29.61
C ASP A 207 9.62 -12.81 29.87
N ALA A 208 10.04 -12.80 31.13
CA ALA A 208 11.44 -12.53 31.54
C ALA A 208 12.48 -13.59 31.09
N ARG A 209 12.08 -14.60 30.32
CA ARG A 209 12.95 -15.65 29.80
C ARG A 209 13.94 -15.09 28.76
N LYS A 210 15.22 -15.35 28.99
CA LYS A 210 16.32 -14.98 28.06
C LYS A 210 16.16 -15.55 26.64
N ARG A 211 15.53 -16.72 26.50
CA ARG A 211 15.22 -17.35 25.20
C ARG A 211 13.72 -17.53 25.08
N PHE A 212 13.17 -17.15 23.93
CA PHE A 212 11.74 -17.24 23.60
C PHE A 212 10.80 -16.39 24.48
N GLY A 213 11.32 -15.51 25.34
CA GLY A 213 10.52 -14.57 26.12
C GLY A 213 9.75 -13.60 25.22
N GLY A 214 10.41 -13.02 24.23
CA GLY A 214 9.79 -12.12 23.25
C GLY A 214 8.80 -12.78 22.27
N LEU A 215 8.67 -14.12 22.26
CA LEU A 215 7.57 -14.78 21.54
C LEU A 215 6.27 -14.78 22.36
N LYS A 216 6.38 -14.47 23.65
CA LYS A 216 5.27 -14.32 24.59
C LYS A 216 5.25 -12.88 25.08
N SER A 217 4.79 -12.00 24.20
CA SER A 217 4.77 -10.56 24.46
C SER A 217 3.53 -9.91 23.89
N VAL A 218 3.23 -8.72 24.39
CA VAL A 218 2.16 -7.87 23.88
C VAL A 218 2.62 -6.41 23.94
N HIS A 219 2.18 -5.62 22.96
CA HIS A 219 2.26 -4.16 22.98
C HIS A 219 0.94 -3.64 23.50
N ALA A 220 0.98 -2.73 24.47
CA ALA A 220 -0.20 -2.13 25.06
C ALA A 220 0.07 -0.66 25.38
N VAL A 221 -0.93 -0.02 25.98
CA VAL A 221 -0.90 1.39 26.36
C VAL A 221 -0.86 1.52 27.89
N TYR A 222 -0.04 2.43 28.43
CA TYR A 222 -0.07 2.71 29.87
C TYR A 222 -1.43 3.29 30.28
N GLY A 223 -2.15 2.60 31.15
CA GLY A 223 -3.42 3.04 31.72
C GLY A 223 -3.25 3.89 32.99
N GLU A 224 -4.33 3.99 33.77
CA GLU A 224 -4.30 4.65 35.09
C GLU A 224 -3.33 3.97 36.07
N THR A 225 -2.68 4.75 36.92
CA THR A 225 -1.71 4.25 37.89
C THR A 225 -2.36 3.66 39.13
N HIS A 226 -1.72 2.67 39.76
CA HIS A 226 -2.10 2.16 41.08
C HIS A 226 -0.97 2.25 42.11
N ASP A 227 -1.22 1.79 43.34
CA ASP A 227 -0.27 1.91 44.47
C ASP A 227 0.44 0.59 44.84
N GLU A 228 0.16 -0.52 44.15
CA GLU A 228 0.87 -1.80 44.34
C GLU A 228 2.19 -1.87 43.53
N ASP A 229 3.35 -1.75 44.19
CA ASP A 229 4.66 -1.80 43.51
C ASP A 229 5.06 -3.19 43.01
N GLY A 230 5.69 -3.24 41.83
CA GLY A 230 6.19 -4.47 41.22
C GLY A 230 5.10 -5.41 40.72
N ILE A 231 3.87 -4.91 40.61
CA ILE A 231 2.70 -5.64 40.12
C ILE A 231 2.13 -4.87 38.92
N VAL A 232 1.84 -5.58 37.84
CA VAL A 232 1.16 -5.03 36.67
C VAL A 232 -0.24 -5.64 36.57
N TYR A 233 -1.26 -4.81 36.35
CA TYR A 233 -2.60 -5.32 36.06
C TYR A 233 -2.78 -5.51 34.57
N ILE A 234 -3.02 -6.76 34.17
CA ILE A 234 -3.31 -7.13 32.79
C ILE A 234 -4.73 -7.68 32.70
N SER A 235 -5.36 -7.50 31.55
CA SER A 235 -6.66 -8.12 31.25
C SER A 235 -6.49 -9.60 30.86
N ASP A 236 -7.60 -10.35 30.86
CA ASP A 236 -7.60 -11.75 30.41
C ASP A 236 -7.23 -11.88 28.92
N GLU A 237 -7.57 -10.89 28.09
CA GLU A 237 -7.20 -10.86 26.67
C GLU A 237 -5.70 -10.64 26.47
N HIS A 238 -5.07 -9.73 27.23
CA HIS A 238 -3.60 -9.58 27.21
C HIS A 238 -2.89 -10.90 27.54
N LYS A 239 -3.40 -11.65 28.53
CA LYS A 239 -2.87 -12.98 28.88
C LYS A 239 -3.01 -13.97 27.72
N LYS A 240 -4.16 -14.00 27.04
CA LYS A 240 -4.39 -14.89 25.89
C LYS A 240 -3.53 -14.53 24.68
N GLN A 241 -3.44 -13.24 24.33
CA GLN A 241 -2.66 -12.76 23.19
C GLN A 241 -1.17 -13.05 23.37
N ALA A 242 -0.59 -12.68 24.51
CA ALA A 242 0.81 -12.96 24.81
C ALA A 242 1.08 -14.41 25.24
N GLN A 243 0.02 -15.17 25.55
CA GLN A 243 0.08 -16.52 26.11
C GLN A 243 0.98 -16.62 27.35
N PHE A 244 0.92 -15.63 28.25
CA PHE A 244 1.81 -15.56 29.41
C PHE A 244 1.73 -16.81 30.30
N VAL A 245 2.90 -17.21 30.81
CA VAL A 245 3.02 -18.38 31.69
C VAL A 245 2.73 -17.95 33.12
N GLU A 246 1.87 -18.69 33.81
CA GLU A 246 1.57 -18.47 35.23
C GLU A 246 2.84 -18.58 36.08
N ASP A 247 2.90 -17.77 37.15
CA ASP A 247 4.02 -17.68 38.10
C ASP A 247 5.36 -17.22 37.51
N ARG A 248 5.35 -16.60 36.32
CA ARG A 248 6.54 -15.94 35.76
C ARG A 248 6.45 -14.43 35.81
N MET A 249 7.59 -13.82 36.15
CA MET A 249 7.79 -12.38 36.01
C MET A 249 7.82 -11.97 34.54
N LEU A 250 7.34 -10.76 34.29
CA LEU A 250 7.39 -10.10 33.00
C LEU A 250 8.47 -9.01 33.03
N ILE A 251 9.03 -8.71 31.88
CA ILE A 251 9.86 -7.54 31.63
C ILE A 251 8.96 -6.51 30.94
N ALA A 252 8.88 -5.32 31.51
CA ALA A 252 8.19 -4.19 30.92
C ALA A 252 9.22 -3.16 30.44
N GLU A 253 9.05 -2.69 29.21
CA GLU A 253 9.88 -1.69 28.56
C GLU A 253 8.96 -0.62 27.95
N LYS A 254 9.33 0.65 28.10
CA LYS A 254 8.61 1.75 27.44
C LYS A 254 9.14 1.92 26.03
N GLU A 255 8.24 1.93 25.04
CA GLU A 255 8.62 2.09 23.63
C GLU A 255 8.61 3.55 23.19
N MET A 256 7.48 4.26 23.39
CA MET A 256 7.29 5.63 22.88
C MET A 256 6.19 6.43 23.56
#